data_AF-A0A1C5G1R9-F1
#
_entry.id   AF-A0A1C5G1R9-F1
#
_cell.length_a   1.000
_cell.length_b   1.000
_cell.length_c   1.000
_cell.angle_alpha   90.00
_cell.angle_beta   90.00
_cell.angle_gamma   90.00
#
_symmetry.space_group_name_H-M   'P 1'
#
loop_
_entity.id
_entity.type
_entity.pdbx_description
1 polymer ?
#
loop_
_entity_poly.entity_id
_entity_poly.type
_entity_poly.pdbx_seq_one_letter_code
_entity_poly.pdbx_strand_id
1 'polypeptide(L)'
;MSGWIRQLRLERAREQLADPARSDVPVHLVAVRAGFEHHPVFTRAFRSAYGMSARDYRRRALLQETGTDRQTTVDSASTRRRPLPGG
;
A
#
# COMPACT_ATOMS: atom_id res chain seq x y z
N MET A 1 8.69 -24.38 11.86
CA MET A 1 8.08 -23.89 10.61
C MET A 1 6.80 -23.10 10.89
N SER A 2 6.87 -21.94 11.55
CA SER A 2 5.69 -21.14 11.92
C SER A 2 5.74 -19.68 11.44
N GLY A 3 6.85 -19.26 10.81
CA GLY A 3 7.04 -17.89 10.32
C GLY A 3 6.28 -17.56 9.03
N TRP A 4 6.09 -18.53 8.14
CA TRP A 4 5.48 -18.31 6.82
C TRP A 4 4.02 -17.88 6.90
N ILE A 5 3.23 -18.53 7.76
CA ILE A 5 1.82 -18.19 7.97
C ILE A 5 1.70 -16.77 8.55
N ARG A 6 2.57 -16.39 9.49
CA ARG A 6 2.56 -15.03 10.06
C ARG A 6 2.87 -13.97 9.02
N GLN A 7 3.87 -14.21 8.16
CA GLN A 7 4.22 -13.32 7.06
C GLN A 7 3.06 -13.14 6.08
N LEU A 8 2.40 -14.23 5.69
CA LEU A 8 1.25 -14.19 4.78
C LEU A 8 0.07 -13.40 5.38
N ARG A 9 -0.20 -13.56 6.68
CA ARG A 9 -1.22 -12.76 7.38
C ARG A 9 -0.88 -11.27 7.39
N LEU A 10 0.39 -10.93 7.61
CA LEU A 10 0.85 -9.54 7.57
C LEU A 10 0.70 -8.92 6.18
N GLU A 11 1.00 -9.68 5.13
CA GLU A 11 0.86 -9.21 3.75
C GLU A 11 -0.60 -8.93 3.39
N ARG A 12 -1.52 -9.84 3.76
CA ARG A 12 -2.96 -9.63 3.59
C ARG A 12 -3.48 -8.42 4.39
N ALA A 13 -2.88 -8.12 5.54
CA ALA A 13 -3.22 -6.91 6.29
C ALA A 13 -2.68 -5.66 5.56
N ARG A 14 -1.48 -5.73 4.99
CA ARG A 14 -0.85 -4.64 4.24
C ARG A 14 -1.69 -4.20 3.05
N GLU A 15 -2.14 -5.16 2.23
CA GLU A 15 -3.02 -4.91 1.08
C GLU A 15 -4.31 -4.20 1.49
N GLN A 16 -4.95 -4.67 2.56
CA GLN A 16 -6.18 -4.07 3.07
C GLN A 16 -6.01 -2.66 3.64
N LEU A 17 -4.84 -2.36 4.19
CA LEU A 17 -4.52 -1.03 4.72
C LEU A 17 -4.17 -0.04 3.61
N ALA A 18 -3.72 -0.53 2.46
CA ALA A 18 -3.40 0.29 1.30
C ALA A 18 -4.64 0.63 0.47
N ASP A 19 -5.66 -0.25 0.45
CA ASP A 19 -6.89 -0.07 -0.31
C ASP A 19 -7.73 1.17 0.15
N PRO A 20 -7.89 2.20 -0.70
CA PRO A 20 -8.70 3.38 -0.39
C PRO A 20 -10.17 3.08 -0.13
N ALA A 21 -10.73 2.04 -0.77
CA ALA A 21 -12.11 1.62 -0.56
C ALA A 21 -12.34 1.05 0.86
N ARG A 22 -11.25 0.77 1.60
CA ARG A 22 -11.27 0.28 2.98
C ARG A 22 -10.74 1.30 3.99
N SER A 23 -10.57 2.56 3.58
CA SER A 23 -10.07 3.63 4.45
C SER A 23 -10.89 3.80 5.73
N ASP A 24 -12.21 3.62 5.64
CA ASP A 24 -13.17 3.67 6.75
C ASP A 24 -13.13 2.44 7.67
N VAL A 25 -12.50 1.34 7.26
CA VAL A 25 -12.42 0.12 8.06
C VAL A 25 -11.45 0.34 9.22
N PRO A 26 -11.87 0.11 10.48
CA PRO A 26 -10.97 0.16 11.62
C PRO A 26 -9.81 -0.85 11.51
N VAL A 27 -8.61 -0.43 11.93
CA VAL A 27 -7.39 -1.27 11.88
C VAL A 27 -7.55 -2.59 12.65
N HIS A 28 -8.34 -2.61 13.72
CA HIS A 28 -8.59 -3.84 14.47
C HIS A 28 -9.40 -4.87 13.64
N LEU A 29 -10.35 -4.43 12.81
CA LEU A 29 -11.09 -5.33 11.92
C LEU A 29 -10.20 -5.84 10.79
N VAL A 30 -9.27 -5.01 10.29
CA VAL A 30 -8.26 -5.46 9.32
C VAL A 30 -7.39 -6.57 9.90
N ALA A 31 -6.97 -6.44 11.17
CA ALA A 31 -6.21 -7.47 11.87
C ALA A 31 -7.00 -8.79 11.96
N VAL A 32 -8.28 -8.74 12.34
CA VAL A 32 -9.15 -9.92 12.40
C VAL A 32 -9.32 -10.58 11.04
N ARG A 33 -9.58 -9.81 9.97
CA ARG A 33 -9.71 -10.31 8.59
C ARG A 33 -8.42 -10.92 8.04
N ALA A 34 -7.28 -10.42 8.51
CA ALA A 34 -5.97 -10.98 8.21
C ALA A 34 -5.64 -12.23 9.05
N GLY A 35 -6.48 -12.61 10.02
CA GLY A 35 -6.32 -13.79 10.86
C GLY A 35 -5.58 -13.53 12.17
N PHE A 36 -5.52 -12.31 12.68
CA PHE A 36 -5.02 -12.02 14.02
C PHE A 36 -6.17 -11.93 15.01
N GLU A 37 -6.13 -12.77 16.04
CA GLU A 37 -7.13 -12.79 17.11
C GLU A 37 -6.98 -11.60 18.07
N HIS A 38 -5.74 -11.14 18.28
CA HIS A 38 -5.43 -10.07 19.23
C HIS A 38 -4.74 -8.89 18.58
N HIS A 39 -5.33 -7.70 18.77
CA HIS A 39 -4.81 -6.45 18.22
C HIS A 39 -3.37 -6.11 18.69
N PRO A 40 -2.99 -6.28 19.97
CA PRO A 40 -1.62 -5.99 20.42
C PRO A 40 -0.56 -6.90 19.79
N VAL A 41 -0.92 -8.15 19.48
CA VAL A 41 -0.04 -9.11 18.80
C VAL A 41 0.18 -8.66 17.36
N PHE A 42 -0.90 -8.27 16.68
CA PHE A 42 -0.84 -7.72 15.34
C PHE A 42 0.03 -6.47 15.26
N THR A 43 -0.17 -5.47 16.12
CA THR A 43 0.56 -4.19 16.04
C THR A 43 2.06 -4.36 16.23
N ARG A 44 2.47 -5.22 17.18
CA ARG A 44 3.89 -5.58 17.38
C ARG A 44 4.45 -6.33 16.17
N ALA A 45 3.71 -7.31 15.63
CA ALA A 45 4.10 -8.07 14.45
C ALA A 45 4.29 -7.18 13.22
N PHE A 46 3.30 -6.32 12.95
CA PHE A 46 3.29 -5.43 11.79
C PHE A 46 4.44 -4.43 11.87
N ARG A 47 4.64 -3.79 13.03
CA ARG A 47 5.76 -2.87 13.23
C ARG A 47 7.11 -3.57 13.09
N SER A 48 7.25 -4.79 13.60
CA SER A 48 8.49 -5.56 13.46
C SER A 48 8.79 -5.93 12.01
N ALA A 49 7.77 -6.16 11.17
CA ALA A 49 7.94 -6.55 9.77
C ALA A 49 8.12 -5.35 8.82
N TYR A 50 7.40 -4.25 9.05
CA TYR A 50 7.33 -3.11 8.11
C TYR A 50 7.96 -1.82 8.68
N GLY A 51 8.50 -1.85 9.89
CA GLY A 51 9.18 -0.71 10.52
C GLY A 51 8.28 0.41 11.04
N MET A 52 6.96 0.34 10.80
CA MET A 52 5.99 1.37 11.23
C MET A 52 4.67 0.77 11.70
N SER A 53 3.83 1.57 12.36
CA SER A 53 2.51 1.10 12.80
C SER A 53 1.57 0.89 11.60
N ALA A 54 0.62 -0.04 11.73
CA ALA A 54 -0.42 -0.26 10.72
C ALA A 54 -1.25 1.00 10.41
N ARG A 55 -1.45 1.87 11.40
CA ARG A 55 -2.19 3.13 11.22
C ARG A 55 -1.38 4.13 10.38
N ASP A 56 -0.07 4.23 10.66
CA ASP A 56 0.81 5.12 9.89
C ASP A 56 1.01 4.62 8.47
N TYR A 57 1.12 3.30 8.30
CA TYR A 57 1.19 2.67 6.98
C TYR A 57 -0.03 3.03 6.13
N ARG A 58 -1.25 2.86 6.67
CA ARG A 58 -2.49 3.27 6.00
C ARG A 58 -2.49 4.75 5.63
N ARG A 59 -2.14 5.62 6.58
CA ARG A 59 -2.07 7.06 6.31
C ARG A 59 -1.13 7.37 5.14
N ARG A 60 0.06 6.75 5.11
CA ARG A 60 1.02 6.94 4.02
C ARG A 60 0.49 6.41 2.70
N ALA A 61 -0.07 5.19 2.68
CA ALA A 61 -0.60 4.58 1.46
C ALA A 61 -1.70 5.45 0.83
N LEU A 62 -2.68 5.89 1.61
CA LEU A 62 -3.78 6.74 1.14
C LEU A 62 -3.29 8.11 0.65
N LEU A 63 -2.25 8.68 1.27
CA LEU A 63 -1.63 9.92 0.81
C LEU A 63 -0.94 9.76 -0.56
N GLN A 64 -0.30 8.61 -0.83
CA GLN A 64 0.32 8.34 -2.13
C GLN A 64 -0.74 8.24 -3.24
N GLU A 65 -1.87 7.58 -2.97
CA GLU A 65 -2.94 7.40 -3.97
C GLU A 65 -3.61 8.72 -4.36
N THR A 66 -3.78 9.65 -3.40
CA THR A 66 -4.26 11.00 -3.70
C THR A 66 -3.28 11.84 -4.54
N GLY A 67 -2.01 11.43 -4.64
CA GLY A 67 -1.00 12.07 -5.49
C GLY A 67 -0.78 11.40 -6.84
N THR A 68 -1.08 10.09 -6.97
CA THR A 68 -0.82 9.29 -8.18
C THR A 68 -1.84 9.53 -9.30
N ASP A 69 -3.02 10.08 -9.00
CA ASP A 69 -4.07 10.36 -9.99
C ASP A 69 -3.79 11.56 -10.92
N ARG A 70 -2.61 12.21 -10.82
CA ARG A 70 -2.23 13.33 -11.70
C ARG A 70 -1.24 12.99 -12.84
N GLN A 71 -0.74 11.76 -12.94
CA GLN A 71 0.42 11.46 -13.79
C GLN A 71 0.23 10.35 -14.84
N THR A 72 -0.98 10.12 -15.36
CA THR A 72 -1.23 9.05 -16.36
C THR A 72 -1.87 9.49 -17.68
N THR A 73 -1.93 10.79 -18.00
CA THR A 73 -2.46 11.28 -19.29
C THR A 73 -1.57 12.27 -20.06
N VAL A 74 -0.32 12.50 -19.64
CA VAL A 74 0.59 13.40 -20.38
C VAL A 74 1.98 12.81 -20.56
N ASP A 75 2.12 11.70 -21.31
CA ASP A 75 3.40 11.48 -22.04
C ASP A 75 3.40 10.47 -23.21
N SER A 76 2.24 10.03 -23.72
CA SER A 76 2.21 9.07 -24.84
C SER A 76 2.30 9.70 -26.24
N ALA A 77 2.82 10.92 -26.40
CA ALA A 77 3.00 11.54 -27.72
C ALA A 77 4.39 12.18 -27.89
N SER A 78 5.46 11.41 -27.70
CA SER A 78 6.80 11.81 -28.16
C SER A 78 7.54 10.66 -28.85
N THR A 79 6.87 10.01 -29.81
CA THR A 79 7.58 9.25 -30.85
C THR A 79 7.74 10.13 -32.09
N ARG A 80 8.89 10.80 -32.14
CA ARG A 80 9.67 11.15 -33.32
C ARG A 80 8.98 12.00 -34.40
N ARG A 81 9.12 13.32 -34.27
CA ARG A 81 9.38 14.20 -35.41
C ARG A 81 10.61 15.04 -35.13
N ARG A 82 11.78 14.54 -35.54
CA ARG A 82 12.97 15.37 -35.71
C ARG A 82 12.85 16.04 -37.08
N PRO A 83 12.75 17.37 -37.17
CA PRO A 83 12.93 18.06 -38.44
C PRO A 83 14.43 18.07 -38.77
N LEU A 84 14.78 17.74 -40.01
CA LEU A 84 16.11 18.06 -40.56
C LEU A 84 15.99 19.46 -41.18
N PRO A 85 16.86 20.43 -40.81
CA PRO A 85 16.93 21.71 -41.49
C PRO A 85 17.53 21.53 -42.89
N GLY A 86 16.96 22.24 -43.87
CA GLY A 86 17.53 22.37 -45.21
C GLY A 86 18.82 23.17 -45.21
N GLY A 87 19.67 22.87 -46.19
CA GLY A 87 20.97 23.48 -46.46
C GLY A 87 21.77 22.60 -47.39
#